data_AF-A0A3D0CSZ9-F1
#
_entry.id   AF-A0A3D0CSZ9-F1
#
_cell.length_a   1.000
_cell.length_b   1.000
_cell.length_c   1.000
_cell.angle_alpha   90.00
_cell.angle_beta   90.00
_cell.angle_gamma   90.00
#
_symmetry.space_group_name_H-M   'P 1'
#
loop_
_entity.id
_entity.type
_entity.pdbx_description
1 polymer ?
#
loop_
_entity_poly.entity_id
_entity_poly.type
_entity_poly.pdbx_seq_one_letter_code
_entity_poly.pdbx_strand_id
1 'polypeptide(L)'
;MVTVAFLVLVLLGARPVAFGIALLGSGLSWRERVVAAWFGPKGFASVVYGLYILASGAPDARRLFNLTAVVVAGSIIAHSSTDVVVARWFQGQESEQPMVPE
;
A
#
# COMPACT_ATOMS: atom_id res chain seq x y z
N MET A 1 -7.81 13.27 16.60
CA MET A 1 -7.29 14.10 15.49
C MET A 1 -5.93 13.62 14.98
N VAL A 2 -4.91 13.46 15.85
CA VAL A 2 -3.54 13.07 15.46
C VAL A 2 -3.46 11.72 14.71
N THR A 3 -4.20 10.69 15.16
CA THR A 3 -4.18 9.36 14.51
C THR A 3 -4.67 9.39 13.07
N VAL A 4 -5.74 10.15 12.80
CA VAL A 4 -6.31 10.26 11.45
C VAL A 4 -5.38 11.06 10.54
N ALA A 5 -4.79 12.15 11.04
CA ALA A 5 -3.81 12.92 10.29
C ALA A 5 -2.58 12.07 9.93
N PHE A 6 -2.08 11.27 10.88
CA PHE A 6 -0.97 10.34 10.62
C PHE A 6 -1.34 9.27 9.59
N LEU A 7 -2.54 8.71 9.69
CA LEU A 7 -3.05 7.71 8.74
C LEU A 7 -3.12 8.29 7.32
N VAL A 8 -3.64 9.51 7.17
CA VAL A 8 -3.71 10.21 5.88
C VAL A 8 -2.30 10.50 5.33
N LEU A 9 -1.37 10.95 6.17
CA LEU A 9 0.00 11.26 5.76
C LEU A 9 0.77 10.00 5.30
N VAL A 10 0.57 8.88 5.99
CA VAL A 10 1.19 7.60 5.60
C VAL A 10 0.60 7.10 4.28
N LEU A 11 -0.72 7.15 4.11
CA LEU A 11 -1.38 6.64 2.91
C LEU A 11 -1.14 7.52 1.67
N LEU A 12 -1.21 8.84 1.82
CA LEU A 12 -1.12 9.79 0.70
C LEU A 12 0.27 10.38 0.49
N GLY A 13 1.16 10.31 1.49
CA GLY A 13 2.51 10.87 1.41
C GLY A 13 3.58 9.78 1.30
N ALA A 14 3.74 8.98 2.35
CA ALA A 14 4.84 8.02 2.42
C ALA A 14 4.77 6.95 1.32
N ARG A 15 3.57 6.43 1.03
CA ARG A 15 3.37 5.39 0.01
C ARG A 15 3.70 5.85 -1.41
N PRO A 16 3.12 6.96 -1.93
CA PRO A 16 3.43 7.44 -3.28
C PRO A 16 4.90 7.79 -3.46
N VAL A 17 5.54 8.37 -2.43
CA VAL A 17 6.97 8.72 -2.46
C VAL A 17 7.84 7.46 -2.50
N ALA A 18 7.58 6.48 -1.63
CA ALA A 18 8.34 5.22 -1.61
C ALA A 18 8.23 4.47 -2.95
N PHE A 19 7.04 4.41 -3.54
CA PHE A 19 6.82 3.81 -4.85
C PHE A 19 7.46 4.60 -5.98
N GLY A 20 7.33 5.93 -5.94
CA GLY A 20 7.98 6.82 -6.90
C GLY A 20 9.46 6.52 -6.97
N ILE A 21 10.14 6.44 -5.81
CA ILE A 21 11.57 6.10 -5.71
C ILE A 21 11.85 4.67 -6.16
N ALA A 22 11.09 3.68 -5.69
CA ALA A 22 11.34 2.26 -5.97
C ALA A 22 11.16 1.89 -7.46
N LEU A 23 10.35 2.65 -8.19
CA LEU A 23 10.05 2.43 -9.61
C LEU A 23 10.86 3.36 -10.54
N LEU A 24 11.75 4.19 -10.01
CA LEU A 24 12.69 4.95 -10.84
C LEU A 24 13.57 3.99 -11.64
N GLY A 25 13.60 4.17 -12.97
CA GLY A 25 14.42 3.34 -13.86
C GLY A 25 13.83 1.98 -14.21
N SER A 26 12.62 1.64 -13.77
CA SER A 26 12.02 0.30 -14.01
C SER A 26 11.58 0.02 -15.45
N GLY A 27 11.66 0.99 -16.37
CA GLY A 27 11.16 0.87 -17.74
C GLY A 27 9.62 0.80 -17.87
N LEU A 28 8.90 0.65 -16.76
CA LEU A 28 7.44 0.57 -16.72
C LEU A 28 6.78 1.88 -17.15
N SER A 29 5.70 1.74 -17.91
CA SER A 29 4.78 2.83 -18.22
C SER A 29 4.15 3.41 -16.95
N TRP A 30 3.69 4.65 -17.02
CA TRP A 30 3.02 5.31 -15.88
C TRP A 30 1.87 4.48 -15.30
N ARG A 31 1.14 3.74 -16.15
CA ARG A 31 0.01 2.91 -15.75
C ARG A 31 0.44 1.67 -14.98
N GLU A 32 1.45 0.97 -15.48
CA GLU A 32 2.03 -0.19 -14.78
C GLU A 32 2.63 0.22 -13.43
N ARG A 33 3.24 1.41 -13.35
CA ARG A 33 3.74 1.95 -12.08
C ARG A 33 2.61 2.18 -11.07
N VAL A 34 1.47 2.71 -11.51
CA VAL A 34 0.30 2.92 -10.64
C VAL A 34 -0.28 1.58 -10.17
N VAL A 35 -0.39 0.59 -11.06
CA VAL A 35 -0.88 -0.75 -10.70
C VAL A 35 0.08 -1.45 -9.73
N ALA A 36 1.38 -1.43 -10.01
CA ALA A 36 2.41 -1.99 -9.13
C ALA A 36 2.43 -1.29 -7.76
N ALA A 37 2.26 0.04 -7.73
CA ALA A 37 2.15 0.81 -6.50
C ALA A 37 0.89 0.46 -5.70
N TRP A 38 -0.23 0.22 -6.39
CA TRP A 38 -1.50 -0.13 -5.77
C TRP A 38 -1.47 -1.51 -5.11
N PHE A 39 -0.81 -2.48 -5.76
CA PHE A 39 -0.62 -3.85 -5.24
C PHE A 39 0.42 -3.99 -4.13
N GLY A 40 1.06 -2.89 -3.74
CA GLY A 40 2.11 -2.84 -2.71
C GLY A 40 1.78 -3.48 -1.36
N PRO A 41 2.81 -3.77 -0.54
CA PRO A 41 2.65 -4.44 0.75
C PRO A 41 1.67 -3.70 1.67
N LYS A 42 0.68 -4.44 2.17
CA LYS A 42 -0.48 -3.90 2.91
C LYS A 42 -0.29 -3.80 4.43
N GLY A 43 0.95 -3.62 4.87
CA GLY A 43 1.27 -3.38 6.29
C GLY A 43 1.35 -4.63 7.16
N PHE A 44 1.40 -5.84 6.57
CA PHE A 44 1.58 -7.08 7.34
C PHE A 44 2.86 -7.05 8.20
N ALA A 45 3.99 -6.61 7.63
CA ALA A 45 5.23 -6.42 8.37
C ALA A 45 5.07 -5.44 9.55
N SER A 46 4.25 -4.39 9.37
CA SER A 46 3.96 -3.43 10.43
C SER A 46 3.21 -4.08 11.61
N VAL A 47 2.36 -5.08 11.39
CA VAL A 47 1.73 -5.85 12.47
C VAL A 47 2.78 -6.59 13.29
N VAL A 48 3.74 -7.24 12.63
CA VAL A 48 4.84 -7.95 13.28
C VAL A 48 5.67 -6.97 14.12
N TYR A 49 6.01 -5.81 13.59
CA TYR A 49 6.71 -4.77 14.36
C TYR A 49 5.87 -4.19 15.50
N GLY A 50 4.55 -4.06 15.33
CA GLY A 50 3.64 -3.67 16.39
C GLY A 50 3.68 -4.66 17.56
N LEU A 51 3.62 -5.96 17.26
CA LEU A 51 3.73 -7.03 18.26
C LEU A 51 5.11 -7.05 18.92
N TYR A 52 6.17 -6.82 18.15
CA TYR A 52 7.53 -6.70 18.67
C TYR A 52 7.65 -5.52 19.67
N ILE A 53 7.12 -4.35 19.31
CA ILE A 53 7.09 -3.18 20.21
C ILE A 53 6.29 -3.52 21.47
N LEU A 54 5.13 -4.17 21.33
CA LEU A 54 4.31 -4.58 22.47
C LEU A 54 5.08 -5.52 23.43
N ALA A 55 5.90 -6.41 22.89
CA ALA A 55 6.73 -7.35 23.64
C ALA A 55 8.03 -6.74 24.19
N SER A 56 8.46 -5.58 23.69
CA SER A 56 9.76 -4.97 24.03
C SER A 56 9.85 -4.38 25.45
N GLY A 57 8.73 -4.20 26.14
CA GLY A 57 8.68 -3.51 27.43
C GLY A 57 8.94 -1.99 27.34
N ALA A 58 9.00 -1.43 26.12
CA ALA A 58 9.22 0.00 25.92
C ALA A 58 8.12 0.86 26.58
N PRO A 59 8.46 2.07 27.05
CA PRO A 59 7.47 3.07 27.42
C PRO A 59 6.48 3.27 26.27
N ASP A 60 5.19 3.40 26.58
CA ASP A 60 4.12 3.59 25.59
C ASP A 60 3.94 2.47 24.53
N ALA A 61 4.54 1.29 24.71
CA ALA A 61 4.44 0.18 23.77
C ALA A 61 2.98 -0.16 23.36
N ARG A 62 2.06 -0.13 24.33
CA ARG A 62 0.63 -0.37 24.09
C ARG A 62 -0.02 0.71 23.24
N ARG A 63 0.38 1.98 23.39
CA ARG A 63 -0.11 3.10 22.57
C ARG A 63 0.39 2.98 21.14
N LEU A 64 1.66 2.65 20.94
CA LEU A 64 2.26 2.43 19.63
C LEU A 64 1.62 1.24 18.92
N PHE A 65 1.41 0.12 19.63
CA PHE A 65 0.71 -1.04 19.11
C PHE A 65 -0.71 -0.69 18.61
N ASN A 66 -1.49 0.03 19.42
CA ASN A 66 -2.84 0.44 19.05
C ASN A 66 -2.86 1.34 17.82
N LEU A 67 -1.91 2.29 17.71
CA LEU A 67 -1.77 3.13 16.52
C LEU A 67 -1.48 2.29 15.27
N THR A 68 -0.52 1.38 15.36
CA THR A 68 -0.17 0.47 14.27
C THR A 68 -1.36 -0.39 13.84
N ALA A 69 -2.10 -0.96 14.80
CA ALA A 69 -3.27 -1.79 14.51
C ALA A 69 -4.36 -1.01 13.76
N VAL A 70 -4.69 0.20 14.21
CA VAL A 70 -5.70 1.06 13.56
C VAL A 70 -5.24 1.48 12.16
N VAL A 71 -3.98 1.86 11.98
CA VAL A 71 -3.44 2.27 10.68
C VAL A 71 -3.42 1.11 9.68
N VAL A 72 -2.99 -0.08 10.12
CA VAL A 72 -2.97 -1.28 9.26
C VAL A 72 -4.40 -1.70 8.90
N ALA A 73 -5.31 -1.78 9.89
CA ALA A 73 -6.71 -2.13 9.62
C ALA A 73 -7.37 -1.14 8.65
N GLY A 74 -7.18 0.17 8.86
CA GLY A 74 -7.67 1.20 7.96
C GLY A 74 -7.08 1.10 6.55
N SER A 75 -5.78 0.80 6.44
CA SER A 75 -5.12 0.56 5.15
C SER A 75 -5.69 -0.64 4.41
N ILE A 76 -5.92 -1.75 5.12
CA ILE A 76 -6.53 -2.97 4.55
C ILE A 76 -7.93 -2.65 4.05
N ILE A 77 -8.78 -2.02 4.87
CA ILE A 77 -10.14 -1.65 4.47
C ILE A 77 -10.12 -0.73 3.24
N ALA A 78 -9.23 0.26 3.20
CA ALA A 78 -9.15 1.22 2.11
C ALA A 78 -8.61 0.64 0.80
N HIS A 79 -7.77 -0.40 0.82
CA HIS A 79 -7.09 -0.92 -0.39
C HIS A 79 -7.51 -2.34 -0.78
N SER A 80 -8.01 -3.17 0.13
CA SER A 80 -8.30 -4.59 -0.11
C SER A 80 -9.42 -4.82 -1.13
N SER A 81 -10.39 -3.92 -1.25
CA SER A 81 -11.46 -3.99 -2.25
C SER A 81 -11.06 -3.31 -3.58
N THR A 82 -10.17 -2.33 -3.52
CA THR A 82 -9.76 -1.54 -4.69
C THR A 82 -8.76 -2.30 -5.57
N ASP A 83 -8.01 -3.26 -5.03
CA ASP A 83 -7.10 -4.12 -5.81
C ASP A 83 -7.80 -4.84 -6.97
N VAL A 84 -9.00 -5.37 -6.71
CA VAL A 84 -9.78 -6.12 -7.72
C VAL A 84 -10.27 -5.19 -8.83
N VAL A 85 -10.64 -3.95 -8.49
CA VAL A 85 -11.09 -2.95 -9.47
C VAL A 85 -9.92 -2.49 -10.33
N VAL A 86 -8.76 -2.22 -9.73
CA VAL A 86 -7.54 -1.80 -10.44
C VAL A 86 -7.03 -2.91 -11.37
N ALA A 87 -7.06 -4.17 -10.92
CA ALA A 87 -6.72 -5.32 -11.77
C ALA A 87 -7.65 -5.45 -12.98
N ARG A 88 -8.97 -5.34 -12.77
CA ARG A 88 -9.95 -5.41 -13.87
C ARG A 88 -9.80 -4.26 -14.87
N TRP A 89 -9.49 -3.06 -14.39
CA TRP A 89 -9.24 -1.90 -15.26
C TRP A 89 -7.98 -2.08 -16.11
N PHE A 90 -6.95 -2.73 -15.57
CA PHE A 90 -5.72 -3.04 -16.31
C PHE A 90 -5.97 -4.14 -17.36
N GLN A 91 -6.65 -5.23 -16.98
CA GLN A 91 -6.95 -6.37 -17.87
C GLN A 91 -7.85 -6.00 -19.07
N GLY A 92 -8.83 -5.12 -18.87
CA GLY A 92 -9.75 -4.73 -19.96
C GLY A 92 -9.07 -4.00 -21.13
N GLN A 93 -7.82 -3.56 -20.98
CA GLN A 93 -7.08 -2.80 -22.00
C GLN A 93 -5.99 -3.62 -22.71
N GLU A 94 -5.54 -4.74 -22.12
CA GLU A 94 -4.69 -5.71 -22.84
C GLU A 94 -5.48 -6.44 -23.94
N SER A 95 -6.79 -6.65 -23.74
CA SER A 95 -7.70 -7.23 -24.73
C SER A 95 -7.93 -6.38 -25.99
N GLU A 96 -7.40 -5.15 -26.04
CA GLU A 96 -7.46 -4.26 -27.21
C GLU A 96 -6.16 -4.24 -28.04
N GLN A 97 -5.13 -5.02 -27.69
CA GLN A 97 -4.02 -5.23 -28.62
C GLN A 97 -4.50 -6.13 -29.77
N PRO A 98 -4.51 -5.64 -31.02
CA PRO A 98 -4.91 -6.46 -32.15
C PRO A 98 -3.94 -7.63 -32.25
N MET A 99 -4.47 -8.85 -32.27
CA MET A 99 -3.71 -10.05 -32.64
C MET A 99 -3.07 -9.78 -34.01
N VAL A 100 -1.76 -9.54 -34.04
CA VAL A 100 -1.00 -9.46 -35.29
C VAL A 100 -0.95 -10.90 -35.82
N PRO A 101 -1.59 -11.21 -36.97
CA PRO A 101 -1.44 -12.52 -37.58
C PRO A 101 0.00 -12.64 -38.08
N GLU A 102 0.71 -13.72 -37.71
CA GLU A 102 1.95 -14.12 -38.38
C GLU A 102 1.71 -14.51 -39.84
#